data_AF-A0A183D7I6-F1
#
_entry.id   AF-A0A183D7I6-F1
#
_cell.length_a   1.000
_cell.length_b   1.000
_cell.length_c   1.000
_cell.angle_alpha   90.00
_cell.angle_beta   90.00
_cell.angle_gamma   90.00
#
_symmetry.space_group_name_H-M   'P 1'
#
loop_
_entity.id
_entity.type
_entity.pdbx_description
1 polymer ?
#
loop_
_entity_poly.entity_id
_entity_poly.type
_entity_poly.pdbx_seq_one_letter_code
_entity_poly.pdbx_strand_id
1 'polypeptide(L)'
;AAENNGISDGKPFRRQLASFRPAEIPQSPISFYGHLPYPADLQPDFEVLRVNEVGRGGALKLVDPRYKLIHFIDENPSTASDPIVYEVIFGNPEQFLRPRFEFPINNVPLLLEKSPQAGVEIARIIATSPSRSKIQYEMYDDSGKTAEYFAIDADTGQYFCRAGFNACIHYREL
;
A
#
# COMPACT_ATOMS: atom_id res chain seq x y z
N ALA A 1 22.39 14.95 -5.74
CA ALA A 1 21.08 14.44 -5.32
C ALA A 1 20.57 15.31 -4.18
N ALA A 2 19.26 15.57 -4.10
CA ALA A 2 18.65 16.21 -2.94
C ALA A 2 18.01 15.13 -2.06
N GLU A 3 18.22 15.18 -0.75
CA GLU A 3 17.81 14.13 0.18
C GLU A 3 16.92 14.69 1.28
N ASN A 4 15.75 14.09 1.46
CA ASN A 4 14.81 14.46 2.51
C ASN A 4 14.37 13.21 3.28
N ASN A 5 14.32 13.32 4.59
CA ASN A 5 13.66 12.32 5.44
C ASN A 5 12.16 12.64 5.54
N GLY A 6 11.33 11.61 5.63
CA GLY A 6 9.88 11.75 5.75
C GLY A 6 9.24 10.64 6.59
N ILE A 7 7.95 10.78 6.85
CA ILE A 7 7.13 9.79 7.57
C ILE A 7 5.90 9.49 6.71
N SER A 8 5.62 8.21 6.47
CA SER A 8 4.41 7.72 5.79
C SER A 8 3.75 6.67 6.66
N ASP A 9 2.47 6.84 7.00
CA ASP A 9 1.74 5.94 7.91
C ASP A 9 2.46 5.71 9.25
N GLY A 10 3.12 6.76 9.77
CA GLY A 10 3.94 6.70 10.99
C GLY A 10 5.30 6.03 10.82
N LYS A 11 5.64 5.53 9.62
CA LYS A 11 6.89 4.82 9.34
C LYS A 11 7.92 5.73 8.69
N PRO A 12 9.18 5.72 9.15
CA PRO A 12 10.22 6.55 8.57
C PRO A 12 10.58 6.06 7.17
N PHE A 13 10.81 7.01 6.26
CA PHE A 13 11.41 6.73 4.96
C PHE A 13 12.44 7.81 4.63
N ARG A 14 13.38 7.46 3.74
CA ARG A 14 14.33 8.43 3.17
C ARG A 14 14.05 8.56 1.69
N ARG A 15 14.03 9.80 1.21
CA ARG A 15 13.87 10.14 -0.21
C ARG A 15 15.17 10.69 -0.74
N GLN A 16 15.58 10.23 -1.91
CA GLN A 16 16.68 10.79 -2.69
C GLN A 16 16.18 11.17 -4.10
N LEU A 17 16.42 12.42 -4.51
CA LEU A 17 16.12 12.92 -5.84
C LEU A 17 17.41 13.00 -6.65
N ALA A 18 17.40 12.43 -7.85
CA ALA A 18 18.53 12.48 -8.78
C ALA A 18 18.07 13.00 -10.14
N SER A 19 18.73 14.05 -10.60
CA SER A 19 18.48 14.65 -11.92
C SER A 19 19.53 14.16 -12.90
N PHE A 20 19.07 13.58 -14.01
CA PHE A 20 19.90 13.12 -15.10
C PHE A 20 19.61 13.98 -16.31
N ARG A 21 20.65 14.60 -16.85
CA ARG A 21 20.58 15.31 -18.12
C ARG A 21 21.12 14.38 -19.20
N PRO A 22 20.31 14.00 -20.21
CA PRO A 22 20.82 13.31 -21.38
C PRO A 22 21.92 14.16 -22.04
N ALA A 23 23.05 13.54 -22.41
CA ALA A 23 24.11 14.23 -23.14
C ALA A 23 23.65 14.64 -24.56
N GLU A 24 22.70 13.89 -25.12
CA GLU A 24 22.08 14.14 -26.42
C GLU A 24 20.57 13.87 -26.33
N ILE A 25 19.77 14.59 -27.14
CA ILE A 25 18.32 14.35 -27.23
C ILE A 25 18.12 13.04 -28.01
N PRO A 26 17.56 11.99 -27.38
CA PRO A 26 17.40 10.71 -28.05
C PRO A 26 16.41 10.78 -29.22
N GLN A 27 16.82 10.30 -30.40
CA GLN A 27 16.00 10.27 -31.63
C GLN A 27 15.06 9.03 -31.75
N SER A 28 15.07 8.12 -30.78
CA SER A 28 14.41 6.79 -30.82
C SER A 28 13.82 6.45 -29.44
N PRO A 29 12.87 5.51 -29.28
CA PRO A 29 12.54 4.96 -27.96
C PRO A 29 13.77 4.26 -27.38
N ILE A 30 14.48 4.93 -26.47
CA ILE A 30 15.65 4.39 -25.80
C ILE A 30 15.26 4.17 -24.35
N SER A 31 15.43 2.94 -23.86
CA SER A 31 15.39 2.69 -22.43
C SER A 31 16.55 3.42 -21.76
N PHE A 32 16.30 4.10 -20.66
CA PHE A 32 17.32 4.77 -19.87
C PHE A 32 17.81 3.85 -18.75
N TYR A 33 19.11 3.59 -18.73
CA TYR A 33 19.75 2.92 -17.60
C TYR A 33 20.37 3.95 -16.67
N GLY A 34 19.96 3.93 -15.42
CA GLY A 34 20.49 4.81 -14.38
C GLY A 34 21.17 4.02 -13.27
N HIS A 35 22.17 4.65 -12.65
CA HIS A 35 22.72 4.15 -11.40
C HIS A 35 23.00 5.27 -10.39
N LEU A 36 22.80 4.97 -9.10
CA LEU A 36 22.96 5.92 -8.00
C LEU A 36 23.56 5.23 -6.78
N PRO A 37 24.52 5.86 -6.07
CA PRO A 37 24.99 5.35 -4.79
C PRO A 37 23.91 5.48 -3.72
N TYR A 38 23.87 4.53 -2.78
CA TYR A 38 23.08 4.66 -1.57
C TYR A 38 23.56 5.88 -0.75
N PRO A 39 22.67 6.56 -0.01
CA PRO A 39 23.08 7.58 0.95
C PRO A 39 24.08 7.02 1.97
N ALA A 40 25.11 7.80 2.32
CA ALA A 40 26.21 7.34 3.17
C ALA A 40 25.76 6.97 4.60
N ASP A 41 24.72 7.64 5.09
CA ASP A 41 24.11 7.53 6.41
C ASP A 41 22.73 6.86 6.36
N LEU A 42 22.50 5.97 5.39
CA LEU A 42 21.29 5.17 5.33
C LEU A 42 21.22 4.22 6.54
N GLN A 43 20.03 4.11 7.16
CA GLN A 43 19.82 3.19 8.29
C GLN A 43 20.10 1.74 7.85
N PRO A 44 20.65 0.88 8.73
CA PRO A 44 21.10 -0.47 8.34
C PRO A 44 19.99 -1.40 7.82
N ASP A 45 18.76 -1.16 8.24
CA ASP A 45 17.56 -1.93 7.90
C ASP A 45 16.76 -1.32 6.74
N PHE A 46 17.24 -0.22 6.15
CA PHE A 46 16.58 0.43 5.01
C PHE A 46 17.05 -0.17 3.69
N GLU A 47 16.09 -0.54 2.86
CA GLU A 47 16.31 -0.98 1.48
C GLU A 47 15.58 -0.05 0.51
N VAL A 48 15.86 -0.21 -0.80
CA VAL A 48 15.13 0.51 -1.85
C VAL A 48 13.72 -0.04 -1.95
N LEU A 49 12.73 0.79 -1.65
CA LEU A 49 11.30 0.44 -1.75
C LEU A 49 10.73 0.73 -3.14
N ARG A 50 11.14 1.86 -3.75
CA ARG A 50 10.77 2.22 -5.14
C ARG A 50 11.77 3.16 -5.77
N VAL A 51 11.80 3.14 -7.10
CA VAL A 51 12.41 4.16 -7.95
C VAL A 51 11.38 4.57 -9.00
N ASN A 52 11.05 5.85 -9.08
CA ASN A 52 10.09 6.40 -10.03
C ASN A 52 10.65 7.64 -10.70
N GLU A 53 10.21 7.92 -11.92
CA GLU A 53 10.38 9.24 -12.52
C GLU A 53 9.43 10.26 -11.84
N VAL A 54 9.91 11.45 -11.49
CA VAL A 54 9.09 12.52 -10.93
C VAL A 54 8.19 13.09 -12.01
N GLY A 55 6.90 13.21 -11.70
CA GLY A 55 5.89 13.68 -12.67
C GLY A 55 5.31 12.56 -13.55
N ARG A 56 5.80 11.33 -13.41
CA ARG A 56 5.25 10.12 -14.05
C ARG A 56 4.90 9.06 -13.01
N GLY A 57 3.76 8.40 -13.23
CA GLY A 57 3.35 7.28 -12.39
C GLY A 57 4.05 5.99 -12.80
N GLY A 58 4.26 5.08 -11.84
CA GLY A 58 4.80 3.74 -12.10
C GLY A 58 6.16 3.51 -11.43
N ALA A 59 6.35 2.30 -10.91
CA ALA A 59 7.63 1.85 -10.37
C ALA A 59 8.52 1.32 -11.49
N LEU A 60 9.78 1.75 -11.50
CA LEU A 60 10.77 1.31 -12.49
C LEU A 60 11.31 -0.08 -12.13
N LYS A 61 11.87 -0.74 -13.14
CA LYS A 61 12.48 -2.05 -12.96
C LYS A 61 13.84 -1.90 -12.27
N LEU A 62 13.92 -2.40 -11.04
CA LEU A 62 15.17 -2.53 -10.31
C LEU A 62 16.01 -3.67 -10.91
N VAL A 63 17.29 -3.39 -11.12
CA VAL A 63 18.29 -4.38 -11.52
C VAL A 63 19.17 -4.64 -10.30
N ASP A 64 19.22 -5.90 -9.86
CA ASP A 64 19.97 -6.46 -8.73
C ASP A 64 20.90 -5.45 -7.99
N PRO A 65 20.56 -5.01 -6.77
CA PRO A 65 21.34 -4.04 -6.00
C PRO A 65 22.57 -4.70 -5.39
N ARG A 66 23.60 -4.95 -6.21
CA ARG A 66 24.91 -5.37 -5.71
C ARG A 66 25.73 -4.13 -5.32
N TYR A 67 26.41 -4.17 -4.19
CA TYR A 67 27.41 -3.18 -3.76
C TYR A 67 26.90 -1.76 -3.41
N LYS A 68 25.79 -1.63 -2.67
CA LYS A 68 25.25 -0.31 -2.23
C LYS A 68 25.06 0.68 -3.39
N LEU A 69 24.80 0.14 -4.58
CA LEU A 69 24.49 0.89 -5.77
C LEU A 69 23.09 0.48 -6.23
N ILE A 70 22.30 1.47 -6.60
CA ILE A 70 20.98 1.28 -7.18
C ILE A 70 21.20 1.23 -8.67
N HIS A 71 20.70 0.18 -9.32
CA HIS A 71 20.63 0.10 -10.78
C HIS A 71 19.17 -0.01 -11.19
N PHE A 72 18.75 0.79 -12.17
CA PHE A 72 17.37 0.77 -12.64
C PHE A 72 17.30 1.00 -14.15
N ILE A 73 16.25 0.47 -14.76
CA ILE A 73 15.91 0.70 -16.17
C ILE A 73 14.56 1.39 -16.23
N ASP A 74 14.54 2.56 -16.85
CA ASP A 74 13.32 3.20 -17.34
C ASP A 74 13.14 2.81 -18.81
N GLU A 75 12.15 1.99 -19.10
CA GLU A 75 11.90 1.53 -20.47
C GLU A 75 11.29 2.62 -21.35
N ASN A 76 10.72 3.67 -20.74
CA ASN A 76 10.00 4.73 -21.43
C ASN A 76 10.32 6.11 -20.80
N PRO A 77 11.57 6.56 -20.75
CA PRO A 77 11.93 7.84 -20.11
C PRO A 77 11.21 9.02 -20.75
N SER A 78 10.96 10.10 -20.00
CA SER A 78 10.48 11.33 -20.62
C SER A 78 11.47 11.85 -21.66
N THR A 79 10.90 12.34 -22.77
CA THR A 79 11.65 12.86 -23.93
C THR A 79 11.80 14.39 -23.87
N ALA A 80 11.40 15.03 -22.76
CA ALA A 80 11.47 16.47 -22.62
C ALA A 80 12.93 16.94 -22.60
N SER A 81 13.21 18.15 -23.10
CA SER A 81 14.53 18.78 -23.07
C SER A 81 15.03 19.17 -21.66
N ASP A 82 14.25 18.82 -20.64
CA ASP A 82 14.55 19.02 -19.24
C ASP A 82 15.26 17.81 -18.63
N PRO A 83 16.07 18.01 -17.57
CA PRO A 83 16.67 16.90 -16.86
C PRO A 83 15.58 15.96 -16.32
N ILE A 84 15.70 14.68 -16.62
CA ILE A 84 14.83 13.63 -16.08
C ILE A 84 15.15 13.49 -14.61
N VAL A 85 14.15 13.64 -13.75
CA VAL A 85 14.34 13.54 -12.31
C VAL A 85 13.76 12.22 -11.83
N TYR A 86 14.57 11.42 -11.15
CA TYR A 86 14.13 10.20 -10.48
C TYR A 86 14.05 10.41 -8.97
N GLU A 87 13.01 9.84 -8.38
CA GLU A 87 12.80 9.73 -6.95
C GLU A 87 13.05 8.29 -6.51
N VAL A 88 14.00 8.13 -5.60
CA VAL A 88 14.25 6.87 -4.90
C VAL A 88 13.72 6.99 -3.48
N ILE A 89 12.92 6.00 -3.06
CA ILE A 89 12.46 5.88 -1.68
C ILE A 89 13.14 4.68 -1.03
N PHE A 90 13.73 4.93 0.12
CA PHE A 90 14.28 3.91 1.01
C PHE A 90 13.45 3.81 2.28
N GLY A 91 13.36 2.61 2.83
CA GLY A 91 12.70 2.35 4.11
C GLY A 91 12.86 0.88 4.49
N ASN A 92 12.47 0.53 5.71
CA ASN A 92 12.52 -0.85 6.16
C ASN A 92 11.41 -1.67 5.48
N PRO A 93 11.72 -2.64 4.60
CA PRO A 93 10.69 -3.38 3.86
C PRO A 93 9.64 -4.01 4.75
N GLU A 94 10.04 -4.58 5.90
CA GLU A 94 9.14 -5.20 6.88
C GLU A 94 8.11 -4.22 7.42
N GLN A 95 8.51 -2.95 7.59
CA GLN A 95 7.61 -1.86 7.99
C GLN A 95 6.60 -1.52 6.90
N PHE A 96 6.99 -1.56 5.63
CA PHE A 96 6.11 -1.24 4.50
C PHE A 96 5.30 -2.43 3.98
N LEU A 97 5.46 -3.63 4.54
CA LEU A 97 4.58 -4.76 4.25
C LEU A 97 3.15 -4.46 4.69
N ARG A 98 2.20 -4.73 3.79
CA ARG A 98 0.77 -4.60 4.07
C ARG A 98 0.33 -5.63 5.12
N PRO A 99 -0.57 -5.27 6.04
CA PRO A 99 -1.25 -6.26 6.87
C PRO A 99 -1.92 -7.34 6.01
N ARG A 100 -1.91 -8.57 6.49
CA ARG A 100 -2.53 -9.72 5.81
C ARG A 100 -3.60 -10.32 6.69
N PHE A 101 -4.81 -10.46 6.14
CA PHE A 101 -5.85 -11.23 6.79
C PHE A 101 -5.44 -12.70 6.90
N GLU A 102 -5.81 -13.35 8.00
CA GLU A 102 -5.62 -14.78 8.21
C GLU A 102 -6.32 -15.60 7.11
N PHE A 103 -7.52 -15.16 6.73
CA PHE A 103 -8.29 -15.74 5.63
C PHE A 103 -8.68 -14.66 4.61
N PRO A 104 -8.56 -14.94 3.29
CA PRO A 104 -8.94 -13.99 2.24
C PRO A 104 -10.46 -13.80 2.13
N ILE A 105 -11.24 -14.79 2.58
CA ILE A 105 -12.70 -14.77 2.58
C ILE A 105 -13.16 -15.33 3.93
N ASN A 106 -14.05 -14.63 4.61
CA ASN A 106 -14.67 -15.07 5.86
C ASN A 106 -16.18 -15.24 5.62
N ASN A 107 -16.66 -16.48 5.74
CA ASN A 107 -18.09 -16.77 5.65
C ASN A 107 -18.70 -16.63 7.04
N VAL A 108 -19.65 -15.71 7.21
CA VAL A 108 -20.38 -15.52 8.46
C VAL A 108 -21.79 -16.08 8.29
N PRO A 109 -22.08 -17.30 8.80
CA PRO A 109 -23.39 -17.90 8.64
C PRO A 109 -24.40 -17.19 9.55
N LEU A 110 -25.32 -16.42 8.96
CA LEU A 110 -26.44 -15.82 9.65
C LEU A 110 -27.66 -16.74 9.53
N LEU A 111 -27.99 -17.43 10.61
CA LEU A 111 -29.19 -18.28 10.66
C LEU A 111 -30.39 -17.41 11.03
N LEU A 112 -31.39 -17.35 10.14
CA LEU A 112 -32.59 -16.52 10.34
C LEU A 112 -33.33 -16.87 11.64
N GLU A 113 -33.47 -18.17 11.92
CA GLU A 113 -34.12 -18.70 13.13
C GLU A 113 -33.37 -18.39 14.43
N LYS A 114 -32.08 -18.02 14.32
CA LYS A 114 -31.22 -17.61 15.44
C LYS A 114 -30.50 -16.31 15.07
N SER A 115 -31.26 -15.35 14.55
CA SER A 115 -30.69 -14.07 14.14
C SER A 115 -29.97 -13.43 15.33
N PRO A 116 -28.69 -13.06 15.18
CA PRO A 116 -27.91 -12.53 16.27
C PRO A 116 -28.52 -11.22 16.75
N GLN A 117 -28.59 -11.06 18.07
CA GLN A 117 -29.06 -9.82 18.66
C GLN A 117 -28.10 -8.67 18.33
N ALA A 118 -28.63 -7.46 18.26
CA ALA A 118 -27.81 -6.27 18.06
C ALA A 118 -26.72 -6.17 19.14
N GLY A 119 -25.49 -5.86 18.71
CA GLY A 119 -24.33 -5.77 19.59
C GLY A 119 -23.67 -7.11 19.93
N VAL A 120 -24.22 -8.25 19.47
CA VAL A 120 -23.55 -9.55 19.61
C VAL A 120 -22.48 -9.69 18.54
N GLU A 121 -21.29 -10.16 18.95
CA GLU A 121 -20.21 -10.55 18.04
C GLU A 121 -20.65 -11.77 17.23
N ILE A 122 -20.61 -11.65 15.90
CA ILE A 122 -21.01 -12.71 14.96
C ILE A 122 -19.82 -13.31 14.23
N ALA A 123 -18.70 -12.58 14.18
CA ALA A 123 -17.42 -13.04 13.69
C ALA A 123 -16.30 -12.14 14.21
N ARG A 124 -15.05 -12.59 14.05
CA ARG A 124 -13.86 -11.77 14.26
C ARG A 124 -12.93 -11.95 13.08
N ILE A 125 -12.53 -10.84 12.48
CA ILE A 125 -11.56 -10.84 11.39
C ILE A 125 -10.20 -10.50 11.99
N ILE A 126 -9.20 -11.32 11.69
CA ILE A 126 -7.85 -11.16 12.19
C ILE A 126 -6.92 -10.85 11.02
N ALA A 127 -6.17 -9.76 11.15
CA ALA A 127 -5.04 -9.44 10.29
C ALA A 127 -3.75 -9.42 11.10
N THR A 128 -2.64 -9.79 10.45
CA THR A 128 -1.30 -9.70 11.02
C THR A 128 -0.50 -8.65 10.26
N SER A 129 0.20 -7.81 11.01
CA SER A 129 1.15 -6.84 10.46
C SER A 129 2.54 -7.45 10.58
N PRO A 130 3.27 -7.65 9.47
CA PRO A 130 4.63 -8.17 9.54
C PRO A 130 5.56 -7.32 10.42
N SER A 131 5.35 -6.00 10.43
CA SER A 131 6.05 -5.05 11.31
C SER A 131 5.47 -4.91 12.71
N ARG A 132 4.46 -5.71 13.07
CA ARG A 132 3.75 -5.60 14.36
C ARG A 132 3.17 -4.21 14.63
N SER A 133 2.90 -3.46 13.56
CA SER A 133 2.23 -2.16 13.65
C SER A 133 0.79 -2.35 14.15
N LYS A 134 0.23 -1.34 14.84
CA LYS A 134 -1.20 -1.34 15.18
C LYS A 134 -2.03 -1.42 13.90
N ILE A 135 -3.01 -2.31 13.88
CA ILE A 135 -3.96 -2.48 12.76
C ILE A 135 -5.27 -1.81 13.16
N GLN A 136 -5.87 -1.09 12.22
CA GLN A 136 -7.24 -0.60 12.33
C GLN A 136 -8.10 -1.27 11.27
N TYR A 137 -9.28 -1.73 11.68
CA TYR A 137 -10.24 -2.40 10.83
C TYR A 137 -11.34 -1.44 10.41
N GLU A 138 -11.65 -1.44 9.12
CA GLU A 138 -12.75 -0.67 8.55
C GLU A 138 -13.55 -1.55 7.59
N MET A 139 -14.83 -1.24 7.45
CA MET A 139 -15.73 -1.93 6.54
C MET A 139 -16.03 -1.00 5.37
N TYR A 140 -15.96 -1.56 4.15
CA TYR A 140 -16.34 -0.87 2.93
C TYR A 140 -17.37 -1.72 2.19
N ASP A 141 -18.35 -1.06 1.59
CA ASP A 141 -19.28 -1.68 0.66
C ASP A 141 -19.62 -0.71 -0.47
N ASP A 142 -19.91 -1.26 -1.65
CA ASP A 142 -20.24 -0.44 -2.82
C ASP A 142 -21.66 0.16 -2.72
N SER A 143 -22.50 -0.37 -1.82
CA SER A 143 -23.92 -0.03 -1.71
C SER A 143 -24.25 0.99 -0.62
N GLY A 144 -23.34 1.24 0.32
CA GLY A 144 -23.55 2.05 1.52
C GLY A 144 -24.44 1.42 2.58
N LYS A 145 -25.11 0.29 2.29
CA LYS A 145 -26.15 -0.30 3.14
C LYS A 145 -25.59 -1.24 4.19
N THR A 146 -24.41 -1.82 3.98
CA THR A 146 -23.83 -2.79 4.92
C THR A 146 -23.57 -2.15 6.28
N ALA A 147 -23.18 -0.88 6.30
CA ALA A 147 -22.97 -0.09 7.52
C ALA A 147 -24.26 0.21 8.32
N GLU A 148 -25.45 -0.01 7.74
CA GLU A 148 -26.74 0.09 8.44
C GLU A 148 -26.99 -1.15 9.32
N TYR A 149 -26.56 -2.32 8.86
CA TYR A 149 -26.87 -3.61 9.48
C TYR A 149 -25.71 -4.18 10.28
N PHE A 150 -24.47 -3.84 9.91
CA PHE A 150 -23.27 -4.39 10.50
C PHE A 150 -22.28 -3.30 10.88
N ALA A 151 -21.39 -3.63 11.80
CA ALA A 151 -20.22 -2.83 12.10
C ALA A 151 -19.05 -3.73 12.49
N ILE A 152 -17.86 -3.13 12.40
CA ILE A 152 -16.62 -3.72 12.85
C ILE A 152 -16.00 -2.81 13.90
N ASP A 153 -15.49 -3.39 14.97
CA ASP A 153 -14.67 -2.67 15.93
C ASP A 153 -13.29 -2.40 15.31
N ALA A 154 -12.90 -1.14 15.29
CA ALA A 154 -11.70 -0.70 14.60
C ALA A 154 -10.41 -1.24 15.24
N ASP A 155 -10.40 -1.54 16.53
CA ASP A 155 -9.20 -1.99 17.24
C ASP A 155 -9.14 -3.52 17.36
N THR A 156 -10.29 -4.20 17.40
CA THR A 156 -10.35 -5.65 17.66
C THR A 156 -10.73 -6.50 16.45
N GLY A 157 -11.29 -5.90 15.40
CA GLY A 157 -11.80 -6.62 14.22
C GLY A 157 -13.05 -7.46 14.52
N GLN A 158 -13.69 -7.24 15.67
CA GLN A 158 -14.96 -7.88 16.02
C GLN A 158 -16.08 -7.34 15.12
N TYR A 159 -16.78 -8.24 14.45
CA TYR A 159 -17.89 -7.93 13.55
C TYR A 159 -19.20 -8.20 14.28
N PHE A 160 -20.12 -7.24 14.26
CA PHE A 160 -21.38 -7.29 15.00
C PHE A 160 -22.55 -6.75 14.19
N CYS A 161 -23.75 -7.21 14.52
CA CYS A 161 -24.99 -6.64 14.00
C CYS A 161 -25.35 -5.34 14.73
N ARG A 162 -25.81 -4.34 14.00
CA ARG A 162 -26.33 -3.08 14.56
C ARG A 162 -27.79 -3.22 14.97
N ALA A 163 -28.23 -2.33 15.87
CA ALA A 163 -29.63 -2.19 16.24
C ALA A 163 -30.43 -1.76 15.00
N GLY A 164 -31.18 -2.70 14.40
CA GLY A 164 -31.84 -2.51 13.11
C GLY A 164 -31.99 -3.80 12.28
N PHE A 165 -31.23 -4.86 12.62
CA PHE A 165 -31.34 -6.17 11.95
C PHE A 165 -32.70 -6.90 12.17
N ASN A 166 -33.61 -6.32 12.98
CA ASN A 166 -35.01 -6.74 13.03
C ASN A 166 -35.85 -6.25 11.84
N ALA A 167 -35.25 -5.57 10.86
CA ALA A 167 -35.93 -5.19 9.63
C ALA A 167 -36.31 -6.47 8.85
N CYS A 168 -37.61 -6.73 8.77
CA CYS A 168 -38.22 -7.75 7.93
C CYS A 168 -37.47 -7.88 6.59
N ILE A 169 -36.88 -9.05 6.34
CA ILE A 169 -36.49 -9.45 4.99
C ILE A 169 -37.79 -9.63 4.22
N HIS A 170 -38.24 -8.57 3.55
CA HIS A 170 -39.29 -8.66 2.55
C HIS A 170 -38.68 -9.33 1.32
N TYR A 171 -39.02 -10.59 1.08
CA TYR A 171 -38.84 -11.20 -0.23
C TYR A 171 -40.12 -11.02 -1.04
N ARG A 172 -39.97 -10.85 -2.36
CA ARG A 172 -41.03 -10.99 -3.35
C ARG A 172 -40.63 -12.16 -4.23
N GLU A 173 -41.48 -13.19 -4.31
CA GLU A 173 -41.28 -14.27 -5.26
C GLU A 173 -41.40 -13.75 -6.70
N LEU A 174 -40.52 -14.22 -7.58
CA LEU A 174 -40.64 -14.10 -9.03
C LEU A 174 -41.38 -15.32 -9.56
#